data_AF-A0A137QIT3-F1
#
_entry.id   AF-A0A137QIT3-F1
#
_cell.length_a   1.000
_cell.length_b   1.000
_cell.length_c   1.000
_cell.angle_alpha   90.00
_cell.angle_beta   90.00
_cell.angle_gamma   90.00
#
_symmetry.space_group_name_H-M   'P 1'
#
loop_
_entity.id
_entity.type
_entity.pdbx_description
1 polymer ?
#
loop_
_entity_poly.entity_id
_entity_poly.type
_entity_poly.pdbx_seq_one_letter_code
_entity_poly.pdbx_strand_id
1 'polypeptide(L)' 'MTLDSADVFLGHDWLIHHNPEIDWKNSIIKFVRYSSSCEIPHYNICIEPHIQKLQN' A
#
# COMPACT_ATOMS: atom_id res chain seq x y z
N MET A 1 -5.00 19.83 6.71
CA MET A 1 -4.76 18.59 5.95
C MET A 1 -6.08 18.27 5.28
N THR A 2 -6.21 18.65 4.01
CA THR A 2 -7.43 18.43 3.22
C THR A 2 -7.32 17.05 2.58
N LEU A 3 -8.46 16.37 2.41
CA LEU A 3 -8.52 15.02 1.85
C LEU A 3 -8.07 14.97 0.38
N ASP A 4 -7.69 16.09 -0.24
CA ASP A 4 -7.19 16.19 -1.61
C ASP A 4 -5.66 16.11 -1.72
N SER A 5 -4.93 16.06 -0.59
CA SER A 5 -3.47 16.16 -0.58
C SER A 5 -2.74 14.82 -0.67
N ALA A 6 -3.44 13.70 -0.87
CA ALA A 6 -2.82 12.38 -0.97
C ALA A 6 -2.76 11.91 -2.42
N ASP A 7 -1.64 11.30 -2.81
CA ASP A 7 -1.44 10.77 -4.16
C ASP A 7 -2.32 9.55 -4.45
N VAL A 8 -2.74 8.82 -3.40
CA VAL A 8 -3.52 7.58 -3.51
C VAL A 8 -4.54 7.48 -2.38
N PHE A 9 -5.76 7.08 -2.76
CA PHE A 9 -6.83 6.69 -1.83
C PHE A 9 -7.16 5.22 -2.02
N LEU A 10 -7.01 4.44 -0.95
CA LEU A 10 -7.37 3.03 -0.95
C LEU A 10 -8.82 2.89 -0.49
N GLY A 11 -9.69 2.55 -1.44
CA GLY A 11 -11.11 2.38 -1.19
C GLY A 11 -11.46 1.03 -0.54
N HIS A 12 -12.75 0.84 -0.29
CA HIS A 12 -13.30 -0.36 0.32
C HIS A 12 -13.03 -1.63 -0.50
N ASP A 13 -13.10 -1.56 -1.83
CA ASP A 13 -12.84 -2.69 -2.72
C ASP A 13 -11.42 -3.25 -2.56
N TRP A 14 -10.46 -2.35 -2.36
CA TRP A 14 -9.07 -2.70 -2.09
C TRP A 14 -8.92 -3.45 -0.75
N LEU A 15 -9.64 -3.01 0.28
CA LEU A 15 -9.64 -3.67 1.60
C LEU A 15 -10.23 -5.08 1.54
N ILE A 16 -11.34 -5.26 0.81
CA ILE A 16 -11.95 -6.59 0.62
C ILE A 16 -10.96 -7.52 -0.09
N HIS A 17 -10.36 -7.05 -1.19
CA HIS A 17 -9.50 -7.88 -2.02
C HIS A 17 -8.23 -8.32 -1.30
N HIS A 18 -7.54 -7.40 -0.63
CA HIS A 18 -6.26 -7.67 0.02
C HIS A 18 -6.37 -8.15 1.46
N ASN A 19 -7.52 -7.95 2.11
CA ASN A 19 -7.81 -8.36 3.49
C ASN A 19 -6.62 -8.14 4.45
N PRO A 20 -6.06 -6.93 4.53
CA PRO A 20 -4.91 -6.66 5.38
C PRO A 20 -5.28 -6.77 6.86
N GLU A 21 -4.29 -6.98 7.71
CA GLU A 21 -4.49 -6.78 9.15
C GLU A 21 -4.34 -5.29 9.48
N ILE A 22 -5.36 -4.71 10.11
CA ILE A 22 -5.38 -3.31 10.51
C ILE A 22 -5.31 -3.20 12.03
N ASP A 23 -4.24 -2.63 12.53
CA ASP A 23 -4.10 -2.22 13.93
C ASP A 23 -4.53 -0.76 14.06
N TRP A 24 -5.81 -0.55 14.36
CA TRP A 24 -6.40 0.77 14.55
C TRP A 24 -5.82 1.53 15.73
N LYS A 25 -5.31 0.83 16.75
CA LYS A 25 -4.75 1.47 17.95
C LYS A 25 -3.42 2.14 17.64
N ASN A 26 -2.58 1.48 16.86
CA ASN A 26 -1.25 1.97 16.48
C ASN A 26 -1.22 2.62 15.09
N SER A 27 -2.35 2.64 14.37
CA SER A 27 -2.45 3.13 12.99
C SER A 27 -1.51 2.40 12.02
N ILE A 28 -1.46 1.06 12.12
CA ILE A 28 -0.60 0.20 11.28
C ILE A 28 -1.46 -0.67 10.37
N ILE A 29 -1.12 -0.73 9.09
CA ILE A 29 -1.70 -1.67 8.11
C ILE A 29 -0.61 -2.70 7.76
N LYS A 30 -0.92 -3.99 7.93
CA LYS A 30 0.00 -5.09 7.63
C LYS A 30 -0.51 -5.95 6.46
N PHE A 31 0.36 -6.14 5.49
CA PHE A 31 0.13 -6.95 4.30
C PHE A 31 0.52 -8.41 4.57
N VAL A 32 -0.24 -9.10 5.41
CA VAL A 32 0.11 -10.47 5.86
C VAL A 32 -0.60 -11.56 5.07
N ARG A 33 -1.69 -11.23 4.37
CA ARG A 33 -2.51 -12.21 3.65
C ARG A 33 -2.21 -12.14 2.17
N TYR A 34 -1.36 -13.06 1.73
CA TYR A 34 -1.23 -13.36 0.32
C TYR A 34 -2.48 -14.16 -0.10
N SER A 35 -3.34 -13.56 -0.91
CA SER A 35 -4.27 -14.36 -1.69
C SER A 35 -3.42 -15.26 -2.60
N SER A 36 -3.63 -16.57 -2.59
CA SER A 36 -2.97 -17.49 -3.53
C SER A 36 -3.20 -17.10 -5.01
N SER A 37 -4.14 -16.19 -5.27
CA SER A 37 -4.39 -15.55 -6.56
C SER A 37 -3.63 -14.22 -6.76
N CYS A 38 -2.54 -13.95 -6.06
CA CYS A 38 -1.71 -12.80 -6.41
C CYS A 38 -1.07 -13.09 -7.78
N GLU A 39 -1.71 -12.57 -8.82
CA GLU A 39 -1.29 -12.68 -10.22
C GLU A 39 -0.16 -11.70 -10.57
N ILE A 40 0.20 -10.82 -9.63
CA ILE A 40 1.26 -9.84 -9.82
C ILE A 40 2.58 -10.50 -9.42
N PRO A 41 3.52 -10.72 -10.35
CA PRO A 41 4.84 -11.20 -9.99
C PRO A 41 5.51 -10.19 -9.06
N HIS A 42 5.90 -10.66 -7.87
CA HIS A 42 6.67 -9.89 -6.90
C HIS A 42 8.12 -9.78 -7.37
N TYR A 43 8.38 -8.95 -8.38
CA TYR A 43 9.74 -8.53 -8.66
C TYR A 43 10.16 -7.50 -7.62
N ASN A 44 11.40 -7.61 -7.14
CA ASN A 44 12.01 -6.54 -6.39
C ASN A 44 12.08 -5.31 -7.31
N ILE A 45 11.30 -4.28 -7.00
CA ILE A 45 11.42 -2.99 -7.69
C ILE A 45 12.71 -2.37 -7.18
N CYS A 46 13.75 -2.35 -8.02
CA CYS A 46 14.89 -1.48 -7.77
C CYS A 46 14.37 -0.04 -7.86
N ILE A 47 14.13 0.59 -6.72
CA ILE A 47 13.81 2.02 -6.68
C ILE A 47 15.06 2.73 -7.19
N GLU A 48 15.00 3.24 -8.42
CA GLU A 48 16.11 4.01 -8.94
C GLU A 48 16.33 5.26 -8.08
N PRO A 49 17.59 5.67 -7.85
CA PRO A 49 17.92 6.81 -6.97
C PRO A 49 17.20 8.12 -7.35
N HIS A 50 16.75 8.27 -8.59
CA HIS A 50 16.06 9.46 -9.06
C HIS A 50 14.63 9.61 -8.50
N ILE A 51 14.00 8.53 -8.01
CA ILE A 51 12.68 8.57 -7.34
C ILE A 51 12.78 9.07 -5.90
N GLN A 52 13.96 8.98 -5.25
CA GLN A 52 14.17 9.48 -3.88
C GLN A 52 14.08 11.00 -3.76
N LYS A 53 14.10 11.74 -4.87
CA LYS A 53 14.08 13.22 -4.88
C LYS A 53 12.71 13.84 -4.58
N LEU A 54 11.65 13.04 -4.45
CA LEU A 54 10.31 13.53 -4.10
C LEU A 54 10.02 13.55 -2.59
N GLN A 55 11.02 13.26 -1.74
CA GLN A 55 10.86 13.27 -0.28
C GLN A 55 11.47 14.50 0.43
N ASN A 56 11.70 15.62 -0.29
CA ASN A 56 12.14 16.89 0.29
C ASN A 56 11.15 18.02 0.03
#